data_AF-A0A7W6BMV3-F1
#
_entry.id   AF-A0A7W6BMV3-F1
#
_cell.length_a   1.000
_cell.length_b   1.000
_cell.length_c   1.000
_cell.angle_alpha   90.00
_cell.angle_beta   90.00
_cell.angle_gamma   90.00
#
_symmetry.space_group_name_H-M   'P 1'
#
loop_
_entity.id
_entity.type
_entity.pdbx_description
1 polymer ?
#
loop_
_entity_poly.entity_id
_entity_poly.type
_entity_poly.pdbx_seq_one_letter_code
_entity_poly.pdbx_strand_id
1 'polypeptide(L)'
;MPKLTITNLTNSPYDLEGGVRLPAMGIVTEEFTDSYAALLRASPGIEVSEALHDAAGFDALSDAELRDLVEKETGKKPHPAAKRETLIEKLEATNG
;
A
#
# COMPACT_ATOMS: atom_id res chain seq x y z
N MET A 1 -10.74 7.76 7.45
CA MET A 1 -10.48 7.96 6.01
C MET A 1 -9.19 7.22 5.69
N PRO A 2 -9.26 6.05 5.03
CA PRO A 2 -8.08 5.28 4.67
C PRO A 2 -7.26 5.99 3.60
N LYS A 3 -5.93 5.90 3.71
CA LYS A 3 -4.99 6.28 2.66
C LYS A 3 -4.87 5.12 1.66
N LEU A 4 -5.22 5.37 0.41
CA LEU A 4 -5.26 4.37 -0.65
C LEU A 4 -4.41 4.80 -1.82
N THR A 5 -3.78 3.82 -2.47
CA THR A 5 -3.18 3.99 -3.80
C THR A 5 -4.17 3.48 -4.83
N ILE A 6 -4.60 4.38 -5.73
CA ILE A 6 -5.60 4.14 -6.76
C ILE A 6 -4.90 4.15 -8.12
N THR A 7 -5.03 3.05 -8.86
CA THR A 7 -4.52 2.92 -10.23
C THR A 7 -5.69 2.84 -11.19
N ASN A 8 -5.70 3.72 -12.19
CA ASN A 8 -6.63 3.66 -13.31
C ASN A 8 -6.09 2.69 -14.35
N LEU A 9 -6.86 1.65 -14.66
CA LEU A 9 -6.50 0.62 -15.65
C LEU A 9 -7.07 0.92 -17.05
N THR A 10 -7.71 2.08 -17.22
CA THR A 10 -8.40 2.45 -18.46
C THR A 10 -7.63 3.51 -19.24
N ASN A 11 -7.88 3.55 -20.55
CA ASN A 11 -7.33 4.56 -21.45
C ASN A 11 -8.08 5.90 -21.40
N SER A 12 -8.89 6.13 -20.36
CA SER A 12 -9.65 7.37 -20.18
C SER A 12 -9.42 7.90 -18.76
N PRO A 13 -9.43 9.22 -18.53
CA PRO A 13 -9.33 9.78 -17.19
C PRO A 13 -10.48 9.31 -16.29
N TYR A 14 -10.20 9.21 -14.99
CA TYR A 14 -11.17 8.81 -13.96
C TYR A 14 -11.31 9.93 -12.92
N ASP A 15 -12.54 10.29 -12.59
CA ASP A 15 -12.81 11.36 -11.64
C ASP A 15 -12.88 10.80 -10.21
N LEU A 16 -12.17 11.45 -9.29
CA LEU A 16 -12.06 11.07 -7.88
C LEU A 16 -12.90 11.98 -6.99
N GLU A 17 -13.14 11.54 -5.74
CA GLU A 17 -13.76 12.37 -4.70
C GLU A 17 -12.99 13.69 -4.53
N GLY A 18 -13.69 14.78 -4.19
CA GLY A 18 -13.06 16.08 -4.00
C GLY A 18 -12.68 16.83 -5.29
N GLY A 19 -13.02 16.31 -6.47
CA GLY A 19 -12.77 16.97 -7.75
C GLY A 19 -11.38 16.75 -8.33
N VAL A 20 -10.63 15.77 -7.79
CA VAL A 20 -9.35 15.33 -8.33
C VAL A 20 -9.59 14.47 -9.57
N ARG A 21 -8.73 14.58 -10.58
CA ARG A 21 -8.83 13.79 -11.82
C ARG A 21 -7.60 12.93 -12.03
N LEU A 22 -7.80 11.62 -12.02
CA LEU A 22 -6.77 10.63 -12.29
C LEU A 22 -6.59 10.47 -13.80
N PRO A 23 -5.39 10.68 -14.37
CA PRO A 23 -5.16 10.46 -15.79
C PRO A 23 -5.42 9.00 -16.23
N ALA A 24 -5.56 8.80 -17.54
CA ALA A 24 -5.59 7.48 -18.15
C ALA A 24 -4.31 6.71 -17.80
N MET A 25 -4.44 5.43 -17.41
CA MET A 25 -3.32 4.62 -16.93
C MET A 25 -2.53 5.27 -15.77
N GLY A 26 -3.17 6.16 -15.01
CA GLY A 26 -2.56 6.97 -13.95
C GLY A 26 -2.64 6.32 -12.57
N ILE A 27 -1.78 6.78 -11.65
CA ILE A 27 -1.71 6.33 -10.26
C ILE A 27 -1.78 7.56 -9.34
N VAL A 28 -2.54 7.47 -8.25
CA VAL A 28 -2.56 8.48 -7.18
C VAL A 28 -2.61 7.82 -5.82
N THR A 29 -2.05 8.48 -4.81
CA THR A 29 -2.17 8.05 -3.41
C THR A 29 -2.77 9.17 -2.59
N GLU A 30 -3.94 8.94 -2.00
CA GLU A 30 -4.70 9.96 -1.27
C GLU A 30 -5.59 9.34 -0.18
N GLU A 31 -6.09 10.17 0.73
CA GLU A 31 -7.06 9.76 1.74
C GLU A 31 -8.48 9.87 1.18
N PHE A 32 -9.25 8.79 1.27
CA PHE A 32 -10.63 8.75 0.80
C PHE A 32 -11.59 8.48 1.95
N THR A 33 -12.85 8.88 1.81
CA THR A 33 -13.89 8.46 2.75
C THR A 33 -14.11 6.95 2.65
N ASP A 34 -14.48 6.29 3.75
CA ASP A 34 -14.70 4.83 3.75
C ASP A 34 -15.80 4.42 2.75
N SER A 35 -16.83 5.26 2.61
CA SER A 35 -17.88 5.10 1.61
C SER A 35 -17.35 5.18 0.18
N TYR A 36 -16.46 6.13 -0.12
CA TYR A 36 -15.91 6.30 -1.46
C TYR A 36 -14.88 5.21 -1.78
N ALA A 37 -14.06 4.81 -0.81
CA ALA A 37 -13.16 3.68 -0.90
C ALA A 37 -13.88 2.39 -1.29
N ALA A 38 -15.09 2.14 -0.76
CA ALA A 38 -15.90 0.99 -1.14
C ALA A 38 -16.36 1.04 -2.61
N LEU A 39 -16.69 2.24 -3.11
CA LEU A 39 -17.07 2.44 -4.52
C LEU A 39 -15.88 2.23 -5.46
N LEU A 40 -14.69 2.73 -5.09
CA LEU A 40 -13.47 2.53 -5.86
C LEU A 40 -13.13 1.03 -6.01
N ARG A 41 -13.24 0.25 -4.92
CA ARG A 41 -12.99 -1.21 -4.95
C ARG A 41 -14.00 -1.98 -5.81
N ALA A 42 -15.20 -1.44 -6.00
CA ALA A 42 -16.23 -2.07 -6.84
C ALA A 42 -16.10 -1.70 -8.33
N SER A 43 -15.21 -0.77 -8.68
CA SER A 43 -15.08 -0.25 -10.04
C SER A 43 -14.16 -1.16 -10.89
N PRO A 44 -14.64 -1.70 -12.03
CA PRO A 44 -13.90 -2.69 -12.82
C PRO A 44 -12.67 -2.13 -13.58
N GLY A 45 -12.51 -0.81 -13.62
CA GLY A 45 -11.36 -0.13 -14.24
C GLY A 45 -10.38 0.47 -13.25
N ILE A 46 -10.56 0.19 -11.96
CA ILE A 46 -9.77 0.77 -10.88
C ILE A 46 -9.18 -0.36 -10.05
N GLU A 47 -7.87 -0.31 -9.87
CA GLU A 47 -7.18 -1.13 -8.88
C GLU A 47 -6.95 -0.28 -7.64
N VAL A 48 -7.40 -0.80 -6.50
CA VAL A 48 -7.25 -0.16 -5.20
C VAL A 48 -6.27 -0.99 -4.40
N SER A 49 -5.09 -0.43 -4.16
CA SER A 49 -4.16 -0.95 -3.19
C SER A 49 -4.34 -0.16 -1.92
N GLU A 50 -4.73 -0.83 -0.84
CA GLU A 50 -4.54 -0.24 0.48
C GLU A 50 -3.06 0.02 0.62
N ALA A 51 -2.67 1.27 0.90
CA ALA A 51 -1.29 1.57 1.19
C ALA A 51 -0.95 0.90 2.53
N LEU A 52 -0.68 -0.40 2.49
CA LEU A 52 0.08 -1.12 3.48
C LEU A 52 1.49 -0.55 3.37
N HIS A 53 1.69 0.56 4.06
CA HIS A 53 2.93 1.30 4.14
C HIS A 53 3.44 1.83 2.81
N ASP A 54 3.08 3.08 2.48
CA ASP A 54 4.16 3.99 2.08
C ASP A 54 3.83 5.47 2.30
N ALA A 55 4.66 6.05 3.18
CA ALA A 55 4.98 7.46 3.41
C ALA A 55 5.55 7.67 4.82
N ALA A 56 5.44 6.67 5.69
CA ALA A 56 6.33 6.50 6.82
C ALA A 56 6.83 5.08 6.66
N GLY A 57 8.10 4.90 6.26
CA GLY A 57 8.64 3.62 5.82
C GLY A 57 8.53 2.52 6.89
N PHE A 58 9.29 1.45 6.75
CA PHE A 58 9.36 0.40 7.76
C PHE A 58 9.63 0.92 9.19
N ASP A 59 10.07 2.17 9.37
CA ASP A 59 10.16 2.94 10.62
C ASP A 59 8.84 3.22 11.36
N ALA A 60 7.68 3.19 10.70
CA ALA A 60 6.39 3.37 11.37
C ALA A 60 5.83 2.06 11.97
N LEU A 61 6.37 0.91 11.55
CA LEU A 61 5.92 -0.39 12.01
C LEU A 61 6.46 -0.74 13.38
N SER A 62 5.69 -1.39 14.22
CA SER A 62 6.24 -2.02 15.42
C SER A 62 7.17 -3.18 15.06
N ASP A 63 8.06 -3.57 15.98
CA ASP A 63 8.95 -4.71 15.76
C ASP A 63 8.19 -6.04 15.57
N ALA A 64 6.94 -6.13 16.04
CA ALA A 64 6.09 -7.30 15.81
C ALA A 64 5.60 -7.35 14.36
N GLU A 65 5.08 -6.22 13.87
CA GLU A 65 4.57 -6.10 12.49
C GLU A 65 5.70 -6.30 11.46
N LEU A 66 6.91 -5.80 11.75
CA LEU A 66 8.08 -6.07 10.90
C LEU A 66 8.41 -7.56 10.81
N ARG A 67 8.27 -8.31 11.91
CA ARG A 67 8.54 -9.76 11.89
C ARG A 67 7.49 -10.51 11.09
N ASP A 68 6.21 -10.16 11.28
CA ASP A 68 5.11 -10.77 10.54
C ASP A 68 5.23 -10.51 9.04
N LEU A 69 5.62 -9.28 8.67
CA LEU A 69 5.86 -8.92 7.28
C LEU A 69 7.05 -9.68 6.68
N VAL A 70 8.18 -9.77 7.41
CA VAL A 70 9.34 -10.57 6.95
C VAL A 70 8.96 -12.04 6.74
N GLU A 71 8.18 -12.63 7.66
CA GLU A 71 7.73 -14.02 7.54
C GLU A 71 6.81 -14.20 6.32
N LYS A 72 5.91 -13.26 6.06
CA LYS A 72 5.00 -13.27 4.92
C LYS A 72 5.74 -13.15 3.58
N GLU A 73 6.68 -12.22 3.46
CA GLU A 73 7.39 -11.95 2.21
C GLU A 73 8.49 -12.99 1.92
N THR A 74 9.25 -13.40 2.94
CA THR A 74 10.36 -14.35 2.75
C THR A 74 9.95 -15.82 2.91
N GLY A 75 8.73 -16.08 3.39
CA GLY A 75 8.25 -17.41 3.77
C GLY A 75 9.00 -18.03 4.95
N LYS A 76 9.85 -17.25 5.65
CA LYS A 76 10.72 -17.71 6.72
C LYS A 76 10.57 -16.83 7.95
N LYS A 77 10.29 -17.47 9.07
CA LYS A 77 10.19 -16.77 10.36
C LYS A 77 11.54 -16.15 10.75
N PRO A 78 11.61 -14.83 10.96
CA PRO A 78 12.84 -14.19 11.42
C PRO A 78 13.19 -14.61 12.86
N HIS A 79 14.48 -14.53 13.20
CA HIS A 79 14.95 -14.86 14.54
C HIS A 79 14.28 -13.93 15.58
N PRO A 80 13.83 -14.45 16.74
CA PRO A 80 13.12 -13.63 17.74
C PRO A 80 13.95 -12.44 18.24
N ALA A 81 15.27 -12.61 18.34
CA ALA A 81 16.21 -11.54 18.70
C ALA A 81 16.74 -10.72 17.50
N ALA A 82 16.16 -10.85 16.30
CA ALA A 82 16.52 -10.01 15.17
C ALA A 82 16.23 -8.55 15.49
N LYS A 83 17.20 -7.67 15.20
CA LYS A 83 17.05 -6.24 15.37
C LYS A 83 16.14 -5.69 14.27
N ARG A 84 15.49 -4.57 14.57
CA ARG A 84 14.65 -3.81 13.65
C ARG A 84 15.33 -3.59 12.29
N GLU A 85 16.54 -3.05 12.29
CA GLU A 85 17.35 -2.77 11.09
C GLU A 85 17.47 -3.99 10.16
N THR A 86 17.70 -5.18 10.73
CA THR A 86 17.81 -6.43 9.99
C THR A 86 16.48 -6.91 9.41
N LEU A 87 15.36 -6.59 10.06
CA LEU A 87 14.02 -6.91 9.52
C LEU A 87 13.71 -6.03 8.31
N ILE A 88 14.05 -4.74 8.40
CA ILE A 88 13.89 -3.77 7.32
C ILE A 88 14.74 -4.16 6.12
N GLU A 89 16.02 -4.44 6.32
CA GLU A 89 16.95 -4.86 5.25
C GLU A 89 16.43 -6.10 4.49
N LYS A 90 15.84 -7.07 5.20
CA LYS A 90 15.25 -8.26 4.57
C LYS A 90 14.03 -7.94 3.71
N LEU A 91 13.19 -7.00 4.15
CA LEU A 91 12.01 -6.58 3.41
C LEU A 91 12.42 -5.81 2.15
N GLU A 92 13.38 -4.89 2.28
CA GLU A 92 13.94 -4.15 1.16
C GLU A 92 14.61 -5.07 0.14
N ALA A 93 15.38 -6.07 0.58
CA ALA A 93 16.02 -7.06 -0.30
C ALA A 93 15.03 -7.99 -1.02
N THR A 94 13.79 -8.10 -0.54
CA THR A 94 12.75 -8.93 -1.19
C THR A 94 11.93 -8.13 -2.19
N ASN A 95 11.82 -6.82 -1.99
CA ASN A 95 11.02 -5.90 -2.81
C ASN A 95 11.82 -5.18 -3.92
N GLY A 96 13.11 -5.49 -4.09
CA GLY A 96 13.99 -4.95 -5.14
C GLY A 96 14.33 -5.98 -6.21
#